data_AF-A0A2V8G3R3-F1
#
_entry.id   AF-A0A2V8G3R3-F1
#
_cell.length_a   1.000
_cell.length_b   1.000
_cell.length_c   1.000
_cell.angle_alpha   90.00
_cell.angle_beta   90.00
_cell.angle_gamma   90.00
#
_symmetry.space_group_name_H-M   'P 1'
#
loop_
_entity.id
_entity.type
_entity.pdbx_description
1 polymer ?
#
loop_
_entity_poly.entity_id
_entity_poly.type
_entity_poly.pdbx_seq_one_letter_code
_entity_poly.pdbx_strand_id
1 'polypeptide(L)'
;MKRAAALACVAVLVMPATAAAPDDQLRVGFARPGGGYTVTVLPLETYVARVLAGEAAHDSPPAALDALAITVRSYALANRSRHRADGFDLCDQTHCQVLRAATAATDRAAERTAGRVLMRDGAPASIYYTASCGGRTEIPSAVWPGAADPPYLPSKKDDACGGGPVWTADLGAADLLRALRATGFRGNRLRQMRVVARDRSGRVAQIDLEGLIPDRISGQDLRVAAGRTLGWQHIKSTAFDLQRTTDGYRFTGHGSGHGVGLCVIGSVRLAADGKSAADILHRYFPGLEIAPLARQPTTAPAAAPVVVSLPDEDEGERSFVDDVMSRERDDLARTLSVAAPPRVTLRVHPTTTSFEQSTGRPWFTSGAVVNGELHLLPLASLRERGVLERTIRHELVHVMTDSVLGRRPLWVREGAAVYFAERTQEPPPTPRAACPSDAELLHPVSIGALSNAYARARACFARQIAAGKSWRDVK
;
A
#
# COMPACT_ATOMS: atom_id res chain seq x y z
N MET A 1 -50.77 -25.21 -61.48
CA MET A 1 -49.46 -25.52 -60.87
C MET A 1 -48.56 -24.29 -60.91
N LYS A 2 -48.48 -23.52 -59.82
CA LYS A 2 -47.37 -22.58 -59.53
C LYS A 2 -47.28 -22.44 -58.00
N ARG A 3 -46.24 -23.05 -57.40
CA ARG A 3 -45.74 -22.76 -56.05
C ARG A 3 -44.33 -22.20 -56.22
N ALA A 4 -44.09 -20.99 -55.73
CA ALA A 4 -42.77 -20.43 -55.42
C ALA A 4 -43.03 -19.22 -54.50
N ALA A 5 -42.90 -19.41 -53.19
CA ALA A 5 -41.70 -19.15 -52.39
C ALA A 5 -41.53 -17.65 -52.09
N ALA A 6 -42.17 -17.22 -51.00
CA ALA A 6 -41.96 -15.90 -50.42
C ALA A 6 -40.60 -15.88 -49.71
N LEU A 7 -39.74 -14.95 -50.12
CA LEU A 7 -38.49 -14.61 -49.44
C LEU A 7 -38.82 -14.09 -48.04
N ALA A 8 -38.50 -14.86 -47.00
CA ALA A 8 -38.43 -14.36 -45.64
C ALA A 8 -37.10 -13.61 -45.49
N CYS A 9 -37.18 -12.27 -45.48
CA CYS A 9 -36.07 -11.40 -45.15
C CYS A 9 -35.76 -11.59 -43.65
N VAL A 10 -34.68 -12.31 -43.33
CA VAL A 10 -34.16 -12.36 -41.95
C VAL A 10 -33.50 -11.02 -41.68
N ALA A 11 -34.28 -10.09 -41.10
CA ALA A 11 -33.73 -8.91 -40.48
C ALA A 11 -32.89 -9.38 -39.28
N VAL A 12 -31.57 -9.40 -39.45
CA VAL A 12 -30.65 -9.44 -38.32
C VAL A 12 -30.91 -8.17 -37.52
N LEU A 13 -31.60 -8.30 -36.39
CA LEU A 13 -31.68 -7.25 -35.40
C LEU A 13 -30.25 -6.97 -34.92
N VAL A 14 -29.63 -5.96 -35.51
CA VAL A 14 -28.50 -5.27 -34.88
C VAL A 14 -29.07 -4.60 -33.66
N MET A 15 -28.88 -5.22 -32.49
CA MET A 15 -29.25 -4.59 -31.23
C MET A 15 -28.42 -3.31 -31.09
N PRO A 16 -29.04 -2.15 -30.87
CA PRO A 16 -28.29 -0.93 -30.59
C PRO A 16 -27.54 -1.12 -29.28
N ALA A 17 -26.25 -0.78 -29.29
CA ALA A 17 -25.43 -0.64 -28.11
C ALA A 17 -26.15 0.29 -27.12
N THR A 18 -26.74 -0.28 -26.07
CA THR A 18 -27.46 0.48 -25.05
C THR A 18 -27.05 -0.02 -23.67
N ALA A 19 -26.08 0.67 -23.10
CA ALA A 19 -26.21 1.42 -21.85
C ALA A 19 -24.81 1.91 -21.47
N ALA A 20 -24.64 3.23 -21.33
CA ALA A 20 -23.48 3.78 -20.66
C ALA A 20 -23.30 3.06 -19.31
N ALA A 21 -22.09 2.57 -19.05
CA ALA A 21 -21.72 2.09 -17.73
C ALA A 21 -22.10 3.18 -16.70
N PRO A 22 -22.54 2.82 -15.48
CA PRO A 22 -22.85 3.82 -14.47
C PRO A 22 -21.67 4.78 -14.29
N ASP A 23 -21.97 6.04 -13.96
CA ASP A 23 -21.03 7.11 -13.60
C ASP A 23 -20.24 6.74 -12.34
N ASP A 24 -19.47 5.65 -12.40
CA ASP A 24 -18.58 5.26 -11.32
C ASP A 24 -17.43 6.26 -11.36
N GLN A 25 -17.43 7.17 -10.40
CA GLN A 25 -16.46 8.26 -10.32
C GLN A 25 -15.34 7.89 -9.34
N LEU A 26 -14.12 8.31 -9.69
CA LEU A 26 -12.94 8.21 -8.85
C LEU A 26 -12.48 9.61 -8.44
N ARG A 27 -12.22 9.78 -7.13
CA ARG A 27 -11.51 10.96 -6.61
C ARG A 27 -10.02 10.70 -6.79
N VAL A 28 -9.36 11.49 -7.64
CA VAL A 28 -7.95 11.32 -7.97
C VAL A 28 -7.14 12.48 -7.40
N GLY A 29 -6.13 12.18 -6.59
CA GLY A 29 -5.17 13.15 -6.08
C GLY A 29 -4.01 13.36 -7.06
N PHE A 30 -3.86 14.57 -7.58
CA PHE A 30 -2.72 14.98 -8.39
C PHE A 30 -1.65 15.61 -7.50
N ALA A 31 -0.46 15.02 -7.45
CA ALA A 31 0.62 15.48 -6.60
C ALA A 31 1.07 16.92 -6.96
N ARG A 32 1.30 17.76 -5.95
CA ARG A 32 1.76 19.14 -6.15
C ARG A 32 3.27 19.26 -5.94
N PRO A 33 3.96 20.14 -6.70
CA PRO A 33 5.31 20.56 -6.34
C PRO A 33 5.33 21.14 -4.92
N GLY A 34 6.20 20.61 -4.05
CA GLY A 34 6.28 21.03 -2.64
C GLY A 34 5.40 20.25 -1.66
N GLY A 35 4.63 19.25 -2.13
CA GLY A 35 3.86 18.33 -1.30
C GLY A 35 2.34 18.56 -1.32
N GLY A 36 1.58 17.55 -0.92
CA GLY A 36 0.11 17.54 -0.95
C GLY A 36 -0.48 17.23 -2.33
N TYR A 37 -1.81 17.31 -2.43
CA TYR A 37 -2.56 16.87 -3.62
C TYR A 37 -3.65 17.87 -4.04
N THR A 38 -3.90 17.99 -5.34
CA THR A 38 -5.15 18.53 -5.89
C THR A 38 -6.09 17.38 -6.18
N VAL A 39 -7.27 17.35 -5.56
CA VAL A 39 -8.25 16.30 -5.79
C VAL A 39 -9.17 16.68 -6.95
N THR A 40 -9.33 15.78 -7.92
CA THR A 40 -10.27 15.92 -9.04
C THR A 40 -11.14 14.68 -9.13
N VAL A 41 -12.41 14.85 -9.46
CA VAL A 41 -13.33 13.74 -9.69
C VAL A 41 -13.35 13.41 -11.18
N LEU A 42 -13.07 12.15 -11.52
CA LEU A 42 -13.03 11.66 -12.90
C LEU A 42 -14.01 10.49 -13.08
N PRO A 43 -14.77 10.43 -14.20
CA PRO A 43 -15.44 9.20 -14.60
C PRO A 43 -14.42 8.06 -14.76
N LEU A 44 -14.79 6.85 -14.36
CA LEU A 44 -13.89 5.68 -14.38
C LEU A 44 -13.27 5.46 -15.76
N GLU A 45 -14.05 5.55 -16.83
CA GLU A 45 -13.52 5.31 -18.18
C GLU A 45 -12.56 6.43 -18.64
N THR A 46 -12.81 7.68 -18.22
CA THR A 46 -11.86 8.78 -18.43
C THR A 46 -10.55 8.53 -17.65
N TYR A 47 -10.65 8.00 -16.43
CA TYR A 47 -9.49 7.60 -15.65
C TYR A 47 -8.70 6.49 -16.35
N VAL A 48 -9.38 5.42 -16.80
CA VAL A 48 -8.76 4.30 -17.51
C VAL A 48 -8.03 4.79 -18.76
N ALA A 49 -8.67 5.62 -19.60
CA ALA A 49 -8.06 6.16 -20.82
C ALA A 49 -6.79 6.98 -20.52
N ARG A 50 -6.81 7.79 -19.46
CA ARG A 50 -5.65 8.60 -19.03
C ARG A 50 -4.52 7.76 -18.46
N VAL A 51 -4.83 6.69 -17.74
CA VAL A 51 -3.83 5.74 -17.23
C VAL A 51 -3.21 4.95 -18.38
N LEU A 52 -4.00 4.50 -19.35
CA LEU A 52 -3.46 3.85 -20.56
C LEU A 52 -2.46 4.76 -21.27
N ALA A 53 -2.74 6.06 -21.38
CA ALA A 53 -1.81 7.01 -21.98
C ALA A 53 -0.51 7.21 -21.18
N GLY A 54 -0.53 6.94 -19.88
CA GLY A 54 0.65 7.02 -19.01
C GLY A 54 1.47 5.73 -18.91
N GLU A 55 0.81 4.57 -19.03
CA GLU A 55 1.38 3.26 -18.67
C GLU A 55 1.55 2.30 -19.85
N ALA A 56 0.81 2.50 -20.94
CA ALA A 56 0.97 1.66 -22.13
C ALA A 56 2.33 1.90 -22.81
N ALA A 57 2.89 0.86 -23.40
CA ALA A 57 4.04 1.04 -24.28
C ALA A 57 3.62 1.85 -25.53
N HIS A 58 4.56 2.58 -26.11
CA HIS A 58 4.33 3.30 -27.35
C HIS A 58 3.81 2.35 -28.45
N ASP A 59 2.85 2.82 -29.24
CA ASP A 59 2.21 2.06 -30.33
C ASP A 59 1.65 0.68 -29.93
N SER A 60 1.19 0.54 -28.68
CA SER A 60 0.57 -0.71 -28.20
C SER A 60 -0.60 -1.14 -29.11
N PRO A 61 -0.62 -2.39 -29.61
CA PRO A 61 -1.72 -2.90 -30.42
C PRO A 61 -3.06 -2.90 -29.67
N PRO A 62 -4.21 -2.84 -30.38
CA PRO A 62 -5.52 -2.78 -29.75
C PRO A 62 -5.79 -3.85 -28.69
N ALA A 63 -5.39 -5.11 -28.93
CA ALA A 63 -5.59 -6.19 -27.96
C ALA A 63 -4.75 -6.00 -26.67
N ALA A 64 -3.55 -5.41 -26.77
CA ALA A 64 -2.72 -5.10 -25.61
C ALA A 64 -3.30 -3.92 -24.82
N LEU A 65 -3.80 -2.88 -25.51
CA LEU A 65 -4.51 -1.77 -24.89
C LEU A 65 -5.78 -2.25 -24.18
N ASP A 66 -6.56 -3.14 -24.81
CA ASP A 66 -7.79 -3.68 -24.22
C ASP A 66 -7.49 -4.54 -22.97
N ALA A 67 -6.46 -5.38 -23.02
CA ALA A 67 -6.02 -6.14 -21.84
C ALA A 67 -5.53 -5.22 -20.70
N LEU A 68 -4.74 -4.18 -21.03
CA LEU A 68 -4.29 -3.22 -20.03
C LEU A 68 -5.47 -2.39 -19.49
N ALA A 69 -6.48 -2.06 -20.30
CA ALA A 69 -7.65 -1.29 -19.86
C ALA A 69 -8.45 -2.05 -18.79
N ILE A 70 -8.72 -3.34 -19.03
CA ILE A 70 -9.39 -4.24 -18.07
C ILE A 70 -8.55 -4.36 -16.79
N THR A 71 -7.24 -4.50 -16.92
CA THR A 71 -6.30 -4.58 -15.79
C THR A 71 -6.31 -3.29 -14.97
N VAL A 72 -6.18 -2.13 -15.61
CA VAL A 72 -6.20 -0.80 -14.99
C VAL A 72 -7.51 -0.57 -14.24
N ARG A 73 -8.65 -0.90 -14.86
CA ARG A 73 -9.97 -0.78 -14.24
C ARG A 73 -10.12 -1.67 -13.01
N SER A 74 -9.64 -2.92 -13.10
CA SER A 74 -9.68 -3.88 -11.99
C SER A 74 -8.81 -3.39 -10.82
N TYR A 75 -7.59 -2.91 -11.10
CA TYR A 75 -6.71 -2.31 -10.10
C TYR A 75 -7.39 -1.13 -9.41
N ALA A 76 -7.94 -0.19 -10.19
CA ALA A 76 -8.53 1.03 -9.66
C ALA A 76 -9.71 0.75 -8.72
N LEU A 77 -10.55 -0.23 -9.08
CA LEU A 77 -11.70 -0.62 -8.28
C LEU A 77 -11.30 -1.44 -7.04
N ALA A 78 -10.34 -2.37 -7.17
CA ALA A 78 -9.85 -3.15 -6.03
C ALA A 78 -9.09 -2.29 -5.01
N ASN A 79 -8.45 -1.20 -5.47
CA ASN A 79 -7.73 -0.25 -4.63
C ASN A 79 -8.52 1.04 -4.39
N ARG A 80 -9.84 1.02 -4.63
CA ARG A 80 -10.69 2.18 -4.37
C ARG A 80 -10.55 2.53 -2.90
N SER A 81 -10.22 3.79 -2.62
CA SER A 81 -10.00 4.32 -1.27
C SER A 81 -8.64 4.03 -0.61
N ARG A 82 -7.61 3.67 -1.41
CA ARG A 82 -6.21 3.60 -0.97
C ARG A 82 -5.73 4.88 -0.26
N HIS A 83 -6.22 6.04 -0.72
CA HIS A 83 -5.93 7.35 -0.15
C HIS A 83 -7.10 7.96 0.63
N ARG A 84 -8.00 7.14 1.17
CA ARG A 84 -9.22 7.64 1.85
C ARG A 84 -8.90 8.59 3.00
N ALA A 85 -7.81 8.35 3.72
CA ALA A 85 -7.30 9.22 4.79
C ALA A 85 -6.81 10.59 4.27
N ASP A 86 -6.43 10.66 2.99
CA ASP A 86 -6.04 11.89 2.30
C ASP A 86 -7.23 12.57 1.57
N GLY A 87 -8.43 11.98 1.66
CA GLY A 87 -9.65 12.51 1.05
C GLY A 87 -9.84 12.20 -0.44
N PHE A 88 -9.13 11.21 -0.98
CA PHE A 88 -9.27 10.75 -2.37
C PHE A 88 -9.10 9.22 -2.51
N ASP A 89 -9.34 8.66 -3.68
CA ASP A 89 -9.28 7.20 -3.92
C ASP A 89 -7.89 6.75 -4.34
N LEU A 90 -7.34 7.35 -5.40
CA LEU A 90 -6.05 7.01 -6.04
C LEU A 90 -5.27 8.28 -6.38
N CYS A 91 -3.96 8.19 -6.59
CA CYS A 91 -3.17 9.33 -7.09
C CYS A 91 -2.54 9.06 -8.47
N ASP A 92 -1.85 10.07 -9.00
CA ASP A 92 -1.15 10.06 -10.29
C ASP A 92 0.33 9.64 -10.23
N GLN A 93 0.78 9.11 -9.08
CA GLN A 93 2.16 8.65 -8.88
C GLN A 93 2.31 7.15 -9.13
N THR A 94 3.56 6.70 -9.22
CA THR A 94 3.95 5.32 -9.58
C THR A 94 3.45 4.24 -8.62
N HIS A 95 2.99 4.60 -7.43
CA HIS A 95 2.40 3.66 -6.46
C HIS A 95 0.89 3.48 -6.61
N CYS A 96 0.24 4.36 -7.37
CA CYS A 96 -1.12 4.19 -7.84
C CYS A 96 -1.06 3.85 -9.32
N GLN A 97 -1.30 4.82 -10.20
CA GLN A 97 -1.21 4.67 -11.64
C GLN A 97 -0.83 6.03 -12.23
N VAL A 98 -0.01 6.07 -13.28
CA VAL A 98 0.41 7.32 -13.91
C VAL A 98 -0.64 7.81 -14.90
N LEU A 99 -1.14 9.03 -14.71
CA LEU A 99 -2.12 9.65 -15.61
C LEU A 99 -1.44 10.59 -16.60
N ARG A 100 -1.78 10.47 -17.88
CA ARG A 100 -1.46 11.48 -18.92
C ARG A 100 -2.73 11.96 -19.61
N ALA A 101 -2.57 12.87 -20.58
CA ALA A 101 -3.68 13.24 -21.47
C ALA A 101 -4.05 12.02 -22.33
N ALA A 102 -5.35 11.71 -22.40
CA ALA A 102 -5.82 10.61 -23.22
C ALA A 102 -5.57 10.87 -24.71
N THR A 103 -5.45 9.79 -25.47
CA THR A 103 -5.35 9.78 -26.92
C THR A 103 -6.57 9.06 -27.51
N ALA A 104 -6.85 9.27 -28.80
CA ALA A 104 -7.94 8.56 -29.47
C ALA A 104 -7.80 7.03 -29.40
N ALA A 105 -6.58 6.49 -29.34
CA ALA A 105 -6.37 5.05 -29.21
C ALA A 105 -6.73 4.54 -27.80
N THR A 106 -6.35 5.29 -26.76
CA THR A 106 -6.61 4.93 -25.36
C THR A 106 -8.08 5.13 -24.99
N ASP A 107 -8.73 6.18 -25.52
CA ASP A 107 -10.17 6.39 -25.36
C ASP A 107 -10.97 5.21 -25.94
N ARG A 108 -10.68 4.83 -27.19
CA ARG A 108 -11.36 3.69 -27.82
C ARG A 108 -11.14 2.37 -27.08
N ALA A 109 -9.96 2.17 -26.48
CA ALA A 109 -9.67 0.96 -25.69
C ALA A 109 -10.44 0.94 -24.37
N ALA A 110 -10.53 2.09 -23.69
CA ALA A 110 -11.38 2.24 -22.51
C ALA A 110 -12.85 1.96 -22.87
N GLU A 111 -13.37 2.59 -23.93
CA GLU A 111 -14.74 2.42 -24.42
C GLU A 111 -15.06 0.96 -24.82
N ARG A 112 -14.21 0.31 -25.63
CA ARG A 112 -14.41 -1.09 -26.07
C ARG A 112 -14.46 -2.08 -24.90
N THR A 113 -13.79 -1.74 -23.80
CA THR A 113 -13.69 -2.59 -22.61
C THR A 113 -14.49 -2.07 -21.44
N ALA A 114 -15.35 -1.07 -21.65
CA ALA A 114 -16.05 -0.36 -20.59
C ALA A 114 -16.77 -1.34 -19.66
N GLY A 115 -16.58 -1.15 -18.36
CA GLY A 115 -17.15 -2.02 -17.33
C GLY A 115 -16.59 -3.44 -17.26
N ARG A 116 -15.67 -3.89 -18.12
CA ARG A 116 -15.06 -5.22 -17.99
C ARG A 116 -13.92 -5.20 -16.97
N VAL A 117 -13.94 -6.14 -16.05
CA VAL A 117 -12.97 -6.29 -14.95
C VAL A 117 -12.57 -7.76 -14.76
N LEU A 118 -11.44 -7.99 -14.11
CA LEU A 118 -11.01 -9.29 -13.61
C LEU A 118 -11.65 -9.53 -12.25
N MET A 119 -12.45 -10.58 -12.13
CA MET A 119 -13.22 -10.89 -10.94
C MET A 119 -12.61 -12.06 -10.17
N ARG A 120 -12.73 -11.98 -8.85
CA ARG A 120 -12.54 -13.09 -7.92
C ARG A 120 -13.60 -13.01 -6.82
N ASP A 121 -14.25 -14.13 -6.54
CA ASP A 121 -15.21 -14.25 -5.44
C ASP A 121 -16.31 -13.16 -5.44
N GLY A 122 -16.76 -12.76 -6.64
CA GLY A 122 -17.82 -11.75 -6.81
C GLY A 122 -17.38 -10.28 -6.69
N ALA A 123 -16.07 -10.00 -6.54
CA ALA A 123 -15.50 -8.65 -6.50
C ALA A 123 -14.34 -8.48 -7.49
N PRO A 124 -13.98 -7.23 -7.86
CA PRO A 124 -12.74 -6.98 -8.62
C PRO A 124 -11.52 -7.55 -7.88
N ALA A 125 -10.71 -8.32 -8.59
CA ALA A 125 -9.54 -8.96 -8.01
C ALA A 125 -8.43 -7.93 -7.73
N SER A 126 -7.77 -8.06 -6.56
CA SER A 126 -6.54 -7.32 -6.28
C SER A 126 -5.41 -7.86 -7.16
N ILE A 127 -5.01 -7.08 -8.15
CA ILE A 127 -4.05 -7.44 -9.19
C ILE A 127 -3.02 -6.33 -9.36
N TYR A 128 -1.93 -6.60 -10.07
CA TYR A 128 -0.88 -5.63 -10.36
C TYR A 128 -0.45 -5.73 -11.83
N TYR A 129 0.29 -4.74 -12.31
CA TYR A 129 0.90 -4.77 -13.63
C TYR A 129 2.23 -4.02 -13.60
N THR A 130 3.13 -4.36 -14.52
CA THR A 130 4.47 -3.83 -14.57
C THR A 130 4.88 -3.50 -16.00
N ALA A 131 5.70 -2.46 -16.20
CA ALA A 131 6.16 -2.09 -17.53
C ALA A 131 6.89 -3.25 -18.22
N SER A 132 7.80 -3.92 -17.51
CA SER A 132 8.42 -5.18 -17.95
C SER A 132 8.82 -6.08 -16.78
N CYS A 133 8.37 -7.33 -16.83
CA CYS A 133 8.75 -8.34 -15.84
C CYS A 133 10.22 -8.77 -15.96
N GLY A 134 10.90 -8.48 -17.07
CA GLY A 134 12.29 -8.90 -17.29
C GLY A 134 12.42 -10.39 -17.61
N GLY A 135 11.40 -11.01 -18.22
CA GLY A 135 11.41 -12.41 -18.67
C GLY A 135 10.88 -13.42 -17.66
N ARG A 136 10.54 -12.99 -16.44
CA ARG A 136 9.85 -13.79 -15.43
C ARG A 136 9.02 -12.89 -14.52
N THR A 137 7.75 -13.23 -14.33
CA THR A 137 6.89 -12.53 -13.36
C THR A 137 7.29 -12.89 -11.93
N GLU A 138 6.87 -12.07 -10.97
CA GLU A 138 7.14 -12.27 -9.54
C GLU A 138 5.85 -12.42 -8.73
N ILE A 139 5.94 -13.09 -7.57
CA ILE A 139 4.87 -13.17 -6.58
C ILE A 139 4.80 -11.87 -5.73
N PRO A 140 3.62 -11.48 -5.22
CA PRO A 140 3.49 -10.28 -4.40
C PRO A 140 4.41 -10.24 -3.18
N SER A 141 4.52 -11.33 -2.40
CA SER A 141 5.27 -11.34 -1.13
C SER A 141 6.77 -11.11 -1.27
N ALA A 142 7.33 -11.38 -2.45
CA ALA A 142 8.73 -11.12 -2.78
C ALA A 142 9.01 -9.64 -3.08
N VAL A 143 8.00 -8.88 -3.49
CA VAL A 143 8.11 -7.43 -3.73
C VAL A 143 7.68 -6.65 -2.50
N TRP A 144 6.57 -7.05 -1.89
CA TRP A 144 5.98 -6.40 -0.73
C TRP A 144 5.86 -7.42 0.41
N PRO A 145 6.80 -7.42 1.38
CA PRO A 145 6.79 -8.35 2.49
C PRO A 145 5.43 -8.40 3.19
N GLY A 146 4.91 -9.60 3.47
CA GLY A 146 3.60 -9.77 4.11
C GLY A 146 2.39 -9.75 3.16
N ALA A 147 2.59 -9.45 1.87
CA ALA A 147 1.54 -9.61 0.86
C ALA A 147 1.10 -11.07 0.73
N ALA A 148 -0.19 -11.27 0.46
CA ALA A 148 -0.72 -12.57 0.08
C ALA A 148 -0.23 -12.96 -1.32
N ASP A 149 0.04 -14.25 -1.53
CA ASP A 149 0.43 -14.82 -2.81
C ASP A 149 -0.74 -15.60 -3.43
N PRO A 150 -1.74 -14.91 -4.02
CA PRO A 150 -2.85 -15.60 -4.63
C PRO A 150 -2.39 -16.41 -5.86
N PRO A 151 -3.03 -17.55 -6.16
CA PRO A 151 -2.63 -18.41 -7.27
C PRO A 151 -2.73 -17.73 -8.64
N TYR A 152 -3.50 -16.65 -8.75
CA TYR A 152 -3.65 -15.84 -9.96
C TYR A 152 -2.52 -14.80 -10.16
N LEU A 153 -1.55 -14.68 -9.24
CA LEU A 153 -0.33 -13.86 -9.39
C LEU A 153 0.95 -14.71 -9.25
N PRO A 154 1.16 -15.73 -10.10
CA PRO A 154 2.31 -16.61 -9.96
C PRO A 154 3.61 -15.96 -10.47
N SER A 155 4.73 -16.35 -9.87
CA SER A 155 6.05 -16.15 -10.50
C SER A 155 6.28 -17.22 -11.57
N LYS A 156 6.31 -16.80 -12.84
CA LYS A 156 6.49 -17.71 -13.98
C LYS A 156 7.33 -17.11 -15.10
N LYS A 157 8.01 -17.97 -15.86
CA LYS A 157 8.74 -17.55 -17.06
C LYS A 157 7.78 -16.87 -18.03
N ASP A 158 8.22 -15.76 -18.59
CA ASP A 158 7.48 -14.97 -19.56
C ASP A 158 8.29 -14.84 -20.84
N ASP A 159 8.12 -15.84 -21.72
CA ASP A 159 8.73 -15.89 -23.05
C ASP A 159 8.33 -14.70 -23.94
N ALA A 160 7.10 -14.20 -23.80
CA ALA A 160 6.66 -13.01 -24.52
C ALA A 160 7.48 -11.76 -24.14
N CYS A 161 7.79 -11.54 -22.87
CA CYS A 161 8.59 -10.38 -22.43
C CYS A 161 10.01 -10.36 -23.02
N GLY A 162 10.59 -11.54 -23.33
CA GLY A 162 11.91 -11.68 -23.93
C GLY A 162 13.04 -11.00 -23.14
N GLY A 163 12.91 -10.89 -21.82
CA GLY A 163 13.96 -10.46 -20.89
C GLY A 163 14.27 -8.96 -20.84
N GLY A 164 13.94 -8.19 -21.88
CA GLY A 164 14.29 -6.76 -21.97
C GLY A 164 13.35 -5.79 -21.25
N PRO A 165 13.67 -4.49 -21.21
CA PRO A 165 14.93 -3.90 -21.71
C PRO A 165 16.09 -4.21 -20.76
N VAL A 166 17.30 -4.31 -21.30
CA VAL A 166 18.54 -4.34 -20.50
C VAL A 166 18.94 -2.91 -20.18
N TRP A 167 19.50 -2.67 -19.00
CA TRP A 167 19.93 -1.36 -18.55
C TRP A 167 21.17 -1.46 -17.67
N THR A 168 21.97 -0.39 -17.70
CA THR A 168 23.11 -0.19 -16.81
C THR A 168 23.01 1.19 -16.17
N ALA A 169 23.36 1.30 -14.89
CA ALA A 169 23.45 2.57 -14.19
C ALA A 169 24.65 2.59 -13.25
N ASP A 170 25.44 3.64 -13.32
CA ASP A 170 26.51 3.92 -12.37
C ASP A 170 26.01 4.95 -11.35
N LEU A 171 26.07 4.61 -10.06
CA LEU A 171 25.66 5.46 -8.95
C LEU A 171 26.83 5.66 -7.98
N GLY A 172 27.15 6.92 -7.69
CA GLY A 172 28.18 7.27 -6.72
C GLY A 172 27.78 6.87 -5.30
N ALA A 173 28.76 6.53 -4.46
CA ALA A 173 28.52 6.16 -3.07
C ALA A 173 27.86 7.29 -2.25
N ALA A 174 28.17 8.55 -2.59
CA ALA A 174 27.55 9.72 -1.97
C ALA A 174 26.06 9.87 -2.33
N ASP A 175 25.70 9.60 -3.59
CA ASP A 175 24.30 9.65 -4.04
C ASP A 175 23.47 8.52 -3.43
N LEU A 176 24.02 7.31 -3.38
CA LEU A 176 23.41 6.17 -2.70
C LEU A 176 23.21 6.45 -1.21
N LEU A 177 24.22 7.00 -0.54
CA LEU A 177 24.13 7.39 0.87
C LEU A 177 23.06 8.47 1.09
N ARG A 178 22.95 9.45 0.19
CA ARG A 178 21.89 10.47 0.24
C ARG A 178 20.51 9.86 0.10
N ALA A 179 20.32 8.95 -0.85
CA ALA A 179 19.07 8.24 -1.07
C ALA A 179 18.66 7.38 0.14
N LEU A 180 19.60 6.63 0.71
CA LEU A 180 19.36 5.78 1.89
C LEU A 180 19.05 6.64 3.14
N ARG A 181 19.74 7.77 3.33
CA ARG A 181 19.45 8.68 4.45
C ARG A 181 18.06 9.30 4.34
N ALA A 182 17.60 9.60 3.13
CA ALA A 182 16.25 10.12 2.89
C ALA A 182 15.16 9.13 3.32
N THR A 183 15.46 7.84 3.41
CA THR A 183 14.55 6.77 3.90
C THR A 183 14.84 6.35 5.34
N GLY A 184 15.65 7.12 6.09
CA GLY A 184 15.88 6.90 7.52
C GLY A 184 17.13 6.11 7.90
N PHE A 185 17.95 5.67 6.93
CA PHE A 185 19.23 5.03 7.24
C PHE A 185 20.22 6.02 7.86
N ARG A 186 20.96 5.58 8.87
CA ARG A 186 21.96 6.36 9.61
C ARG A 186 23.35 5.83 9.32
N GLY A 187 24.37 6.70 9.44
CA GLY A 187 25.76 6.35 9.18
C GLY A 187 26.45 7.41 8.32
N ASN A 188 27.77 7.58 8.50
CA ASN A 188 28.54 8.61 7.81
C ASN A 188 29.06 8.17 6.43
N ARG A 189 29.16 6.87 6.18
CA ARG A 189 29.76 6.30 4.97
C ARG A 189 29.21 4.91 4.66
N LEU A 190 28.77 4.70 3.42
CA LEU A 190 28.52 3.36 2.87
C LEU A 190 29.87 2.73 2.49
N ARG A 191 30.34 1.76 3.26
CA ARG A 191 31.64 1.09 3.03
C ARG A 191 31.53 0.02 1.96
N GLN A 192 30.53 -0.85 2.09
CA GLN A 192 30.26 -1.93 1.15
C GLN A 192 28.76 -2.10 0.95
N MET A 193 28.36 -2.42 -0.28
CA MET A 193 27.03 -2.88 -0.64
C MET A 193 27.15 -4.23 -1.35
N ARG A 194 26.40 -5.24 -0.88
CA ARG A 194 26.48 -6.61 -1.39
C ARG A 194 25.10 -7.25 -1.43
N VAL A 195 24.75 -7.83 -2.56
CA VAL A 195 23.55 -8.69 -2.67
C VAL A 195 23.79 -9.95 -1.84
N VAL A 196 22.89 -10.22 -0.89
CA VAL A 196 22.99 -11.38 0.01
C VAL A 196 21.87 -12.40 -0.16
N ALA A 197 20.76 -11.99 -0.78
CA ALA A 197 19.68 -12.91 -1.13
C ALA A 197 19.00 -12.51 -2.44
N ARG A 198 18.48 -13.52 -3.15
CA ARG A 198 17.65 -13.37 -4.35
C ARG A 198 16.39 -14.21 -4.22
N ASP A 199 15.30 -13.70 -4.80
CA ASP A 199 14.03 -14.40 -4.86
C ASP A 199 14.06 -15.53 -5.89
N ARG A 200 13.00 -16.34 -5.91
CA ARG A 200 12.85 -17.43 -6.90
C ARG A 200 12.84 -16.94 -8.34
N SER A 201 12.51 -15.67 -8.60
CA SER A 201 12.63 -15.07 -9.93
C SER A 201 14.05 -14.67 -10.33
N GLY A 202 15.00 -14.67 -9.39
CA GLY A 202 16.36 -14.14 -9.56
C GLY A 202 16.49 -12.65 -9.21
N ARG A 203 15.38 -11.96 -8.89
CA ARG A 203 15.39 -10.58 -8.40
C ARG A 203 16.13 -10.48 -7.06
N VAL A 204 16.77 -9.33 -6.83
CA VAL A 204 17.47 -9.04 -5.58
C VAL A 204 16.46 -8.88 -4.46
N ALA A 205 16.52 -9.79 -3.49
CA ALA A 205 15.65 -9.79 -2.32
C ALA A 205 16.23 -8.92 -1.20
N GLN A 206 17.53 -9.08 -0.93
CA GLN A 206 18.20 -8.43 0.20
C GLN A 206 19.63 -8.02 -0.12
N ILE A 207 20.03 -6.88 0.44
CA ILE A 207 21.33 -6.25 0.26
C ILE A 207 21.87 -5.85 1.63
N ASP A 208 23.13 -6.20 1.91
CA ASP A 208 23.89 -5.69 3.05
C ASP A 208 24.43 -4.29 2.71
N LEU A 209 24.37 -3.37 3.69
CA LEU A 209 24.79 -1.97 3.63
C LEU A 209 25.82 -1.70 4.74
N GLU A 210 27.04 -2.19 4.57
CA GLU A 210 28.08 -2.07 5.58
C GLU A 210 28.40 -0.61 5.91
N GLY A 211 28.31 -0.26 7.18
CA GLY A 211 28.54 1.09 7.69
C GLY A 211 27.28 1.93 7.88
N LEU A 212 26.11 1.38 7.56
CA LEU A 212 24.81 2.00 7.85
C LEU A 212 24.05 1.24 8.94
N ILE A 213 23.07 1.93 9.53
CA ILE A 213 22.10 1.38 10.48
C ILE A 213 20.69 1.83 10.03
N PRO A 214 19.77 0.90 9.71
CA PRO A 214 19.98 -0.54 9.65
C PRO A 214 21.03 -0.92 8.59
N ASP A 215 21.66 -2.08 8.77
CA ASP A 215 22.75 -2.57 7.91
C ASP A 215 22.24 -3.44 6.74
N ARG A 216 20.92 -3.51 6.55
CA ARG A 216 20.27 -4.25 5.47
C ARG A 216 19.11 -3.49 4.87
N ILE A 217 18.86 -3.76 3.59
CA ILE A 217 17.73 -3.22 2.83
C ILE A 217 17.21 -4.27 1.84
N SER A 218 15.92 -4.23 1.51
CA SER A 218 15.40 -5.02 0.40
C SER A 218 15.83 -4.44 -0.96
N GLY A 219 15.85 -5.26 -2.01
CA GLY A 219 16.10 -4.73 -3.36
C GLY A 219 15.05 -3.71 -3.81
N GLN A 220 13.80 -3.92 -3.40
CA GLN A 220 12.68 -3.03 -3.71
C GLN A 220 12.82 -1.67 -3.00
N ASP A 221 13.16 -1.67 -1.70
CA ASP A 221 13.35 -0.43 -0.95
C ASP A 221 14.54 0.37 -1.45
N LEU A 222 15.63 -0.29 -1.85
CA LEU A 222 16.76 0.40 -2.50
C LEU A 222 16.31 1.08 -3.80
N ARG A 223 15.54 0.37 -4.63
CA ARG A 223 14.99 0.91 -5.87
C ARG A 223 14.09 2.11 -5.60
N VAL A 224 13.23 2.06 -4.58
CA VAL A 224 12.35 3.17 -4.20
C VAL A 224 13.15 4.35 -3.65
N ALA A 225 14.12 4.11 -2.77
CA ALA A 225 15.00 5.14 -2.20
C ALA A 225 15.75 5.90 -3.31
N ALA A 226 16.38 5.16 -4.23
CA ALA A 226 17.06 5.73 -5.39
C ALA A 226 16.06 6.43 -6.32
N GLY A 227 14.88 5.85 -6.56
CA GLY A 227 13.84 6.42 -7.41
C GLY A 227 13.33 7.77 -6.92
N ARG A 228 12.99 7.87 -5.62
CA ARG A 228 12.49 9.10 -4.99
C ARG A 228 13.57 10.20 -4.90
N THR A 229 14.84 9.83 -4.76
CA THR A 229 15.93 10.80 -4.50
C THR A 229 16.75 11.16 -5.74
N LEU A 230 16.98 10.20 -6.63
CA LEU A 230 17.87 10.32 -7.80
C LEU A 230 17.10 10.20 -9.12
N GLY A 231 15.91 9.61 -9.09
CA GLY A 231 15.04 9.39 -10.24
C GLY A 231 14.93 7.92 -10.66
N TRP A 232 13.76 7.55 -11.14
CA TRP A 232 13.37 6.17 -11.49
C TRP A 232 14.13 5.58 -12.69
N GLN A 233 14.91 6.38 -13.41
CA GLN A 233 15.72 5.95 -14.55
C GLN A 233 16.95 5.13 -14.17
N HIS A 234 17.42 5.25 -12.92
CA HIS A 234 18.68 4.64 -12.48
C HIS A 234 18.54 3.15 -12.15
N ILE A 235 17.68 2.81 -11.19
CA ILE A 235 17.41 1.41 -10.81
C ILE A 235 16.01 1.05 -11.31
N LYS A 236 15.92 0.47 -12.51
CA LYS A 236 14.63 0.28 -13.20
C LYS A 236 13.86 -0.95 -12.72
N SER A 237 14.53 -1.93 -12.11
CA SER A 237 13.91 -3.12 -11.54
C SER A 237 14.78 -3.65 -10.40
N THR A 238 14.32 -4.69 -9.71
CA THR A 238 15.14 -5.46 -8.75
C THR A 238 15.89 -6.61 -9.42
N ALA A 239 15.73 -6.82 -10.73
CA ALA A 239 16.46 -7.81 -11.51
C ALA A 239 17.78 -7.21 -12.01
N PHE A 240 18.75 -7.09 -11.11
CA PHE A 240 20.09 -6.58 -11.41
C PHE A 240 21.20 -7.35 -10.70
N ASP A 241 22.40 -7.22 -11.25
CA ASP A 241 23.67 -7.50 -10.60
C ASP A 241 24.35 -6.20 -10.18
N LEU A 242 25.19 -6.31 -9.14
CA LEU A 242 25.85 -5.19 -8.50
C LEU A 242 27.37 -5.38 -8.52
N GLN A 243 28.09 -4.39 -9.03
CA GLN A 243 29.54 -4.36 -9.05
C GLN A 243 30.08 -3.08 -8.41
N ARG A 244 31.08 -3.18 -7.54
CA ARG A 244 31.75 -2.00 -6.96
C ARG A 244 32.63 -1.33 -8.02
N THR A 245 32.57 0.00 -8.10
CA THR A 245 33.44 0.84 -8.93
C THR A 245 34.37 1.68 -8.05
N THR A 246 35.18 2.55 -8.66
CA THR A 246 36.06 3.48 -7.92
C THR A 246 35.25 4.43 -7.04
N ASP A 247 34.15 4.96 -7.58
CA ASP A 247 33.39 6.05 -6.95
C ASP A 247 32.04 5.59 -6.35
N GLY A 248 31.66 4.33 -6.54
CA GLY A 248 30.39 3.79 -6.06
C GLY A 248 30.09 2.39 -6.59
N TYR A 249 28.96 2.25 -7.28
CA TYR A 249 28.48 0.96 -7.76
C TYR A 249 27.86 1.05 -9.16
N ARG A 250 28.13 0.02 -9.95
CA ARG A 250 27.49 -0.26 -11.24
C ARG A 250 26.38 -1.28 -11.03
N PHE A 251 25.20 -0.94 -11.50
CA PHE A 251 24.04 -1.81 -11.58
C PHE A 251 23.87 -2.23 -13.03
N THR A 252 23.78 -3.53 -13.29
CA THR A 252 23.44 -4.06 -14.61
C THR A 252 22.22 -4.94 -14.45
N GLY A 253 21.13 -4.58 -15.09
CA GLY A 253 19.86 -5.25 -14.88
C GLY A 253 18.99 -5.30 -16.11
N HIS A 254 17.80 -5.85 -15.92
CA HIS A 254 16.84 -6.01 -17.00
C HIS A 254 15.39 -5.85 -16.50
N GLY A 255 14.47 -5.65 -17.43
CA GLY A 255 13.07 -5.34 -17.11
C GLY A 255 12.89 -3.94 -16.50
N SER A 256 11.66 -3.61 -16.12
CA SER A 256 11.29 -2.31 -15.56
C SER A 256 10.05 -2.44 -14.68
N GLY A 257 10.16 -2.10 -13.41
CA GLY A 257 9.09 -2.24 -12.41
C GLY A 257 9.23 -3.49 -11.53
N HIS A 258 8.20 -3.72 -10.72
CA HIS A 258 8.19 -4.73 -9.68
C HIS A 258 8.09 -6.18 -10.21
N GLY A 259 7.56 -6.40 -11.42
CA GLY A 259 7.52 -7.75 -12.00
C GLY A 259 6.25 -8.56 -11.71
N VAL A 260 5.32 -8.06 -10.90
CA VAL A 260 4.10 -8.77 -10.48
C VAL A 260 2.95 -8.52 -11.47
N GLY A 261 2.23 -9.58 -11.82
CA GLY A 261 1.03 -9.53 -12.66
C GLY A 261 1.30 -9.29 -14.14
N LEU A 262 0.51 -8.43 -14.80
CA LEU A 262 0.59 -8.22 -16.24
C LEU A 262 1.88 -7.51 -16.65
N CYS A 263 2.63 -8.09 -17.60
CA CYS A 263 3.79 -7.46 -18.22
C CYS A 263 3.35 -6.65 -19.45
N VAL A 264 3.50 -5.31 -19.44
CA VAL A 264 3.06 -4.44 -20.55
C VAL A 264 3.82 -4.75 -21.84
N ILE A 265 5.15 -4.89 -21.80
CA ILE A 265 5.92 -5.29 -22.99
C ILE A 265 5.51 -6.69 -23.49
N GLY A 266 5.25 -7.61 -22.56
CA GLY A 266 4.84 -8.96 -22.90
C GLY A 266 3.43 -8.99 -23.52
N SER A 267 2.49 -8.18 -23.05
CA SER A 267 1.15 -8.07 -23.63
C SER A 267 1.18 -7.50 -25.05
N VAL A 268 2.04 -6.51 -25.31
CA VAL A 268 2.24 -5.94 -26.65
C VAL A 268 2.73 -6.99 -27.64
N ARG A 269 3.70 -7.81 -27.25
CA ARG A 269 4.23 -8.86 -28.12
C ARG A 269 3.23 -9.98 -28.37
N LEU A 270 2.51 -10.42 -27.33
CA LEU A 270 1.41 -11.37 -27.51
C LEU A 270 0.34 -10.83 -28.46
N ALA A 271 -0.02 -9.55 -28.34
CA ALA A 271 -0.98 -8.93 -29.24
C ALA A 271 -0.45 -8.83 -30.68
N ALA A 272 0.84 -8.54 -30.87
CA ALA A 272 1.49 -8.57 -32.17
C ALA A 272 1.49 -9.98 -32.79
N ASP A 273 1.58 -11.03 -31.96
CA ASP A 273 1.43 -12.43 -32.33
C ASP A 273 -0.05 -12.87 -32.52
N GLY A 274 -0.98 -11.91 -32.54
CA GLY A 274 -2.40 -12.15 -32.81
C GLY A 274 -3.21 -12.64 -31.61
N LYS A 275 -2.67 -12.63 -30.39
CA LYS A 275 -3.43 -12.99 -29.19
C LYS A 275 -4.49 -11.95 -28.86
N SER A 276 -5.66 -12.43 -28.46
CA SER A 276 -6.74 -11.58 -28.00
C SER A 276 -6.44 -11.00 -26.61
N ALA A 277 -7.17 -9.95 -26.21
CA ALA A 277 -7.08 -9.41 -24.86
C ALA A 277 -7.39 -10.48 -23.79
N ALA A 278 -8.33 -11.39 -24.07
CA ALA A 278 -8.67 -12.48 -23.15
C ALA A 278 -7.51 -13.48 -23.00
N ASP A 279 -6.85 -13.85 -24.10
CA ASP A 279 -5.68 -14.74 -24.06
C ASP A 279 -4.54 -14.13 -23.25
N ILE A 280 -4.30 -12.82 -23.43
CA ILE A 280 -3.29 -12.06 -22.69
C ILE A 280 -3.62 -12.08 -21.19
N LEU A 281 -4.87 -11.77 -20.82
CA LEU A 281 -5.30 -11.71 -19.44
C LEU A 281 -5.27 -13.08 -18.76
N HIS A 282 -5.75 -14.15 -19.41
CA HIS A 282 -5.68 -15.51 -18.88
C HIS A 282 -4.23 -15.98 -18.70
N ARG A 283 -3.32 -15.49 -19.55
CA ARG A 283 -1.91 -15.74 -19.34
C ARG A 283 -1.41 -15.03 -18.08
N TYR A 284 -1.62 -13.74 -17.88
CA TYR A 284 -1.04 -13.05 -16.72
C TYR A 284 -1.79 -13.26 -15.41
N PHE A 285 -3.08 -13.60 -15.46
CA PHE A 285 -3.95 -13.78 -14.31
C PHE A 285 -4.71 -15.11 -14.41
N PRO A 286 -4.03 -16.26 -14.29
CA PRO A 286 -4.66 -17.56 -14.45
C PRO A 286 -5.76 -17.76 -13.40
N GLY A 287 -6.93 -18.23 -13.86
CA GLY A 287 -8.08 -18.52 -13.00
C GLY A 287 -8.96 -17.31 -12.66
N LEU A 288 -8.63 -16.10 -13.10
CA LEU A 288 -9.56 -14.97 -13.01
C LEU A 288 -10.54 -14.95 -14.19
N GLU A 289 -11.77 -14.55 -13.90
CA GLU A 289 -12.83 -14.38 -14.90
C GLU A 289 -12.87 -12.92 -15.38
N ILE A 290 -13.04 -12.72 -16.69
CA ILE A 290 -13.33 -11.40 -17.25
C ILE A 290 -14.84 -11.24 -17.31
N ALA A 291 -15.39 -10.45 -16.40
CA ALA A 291 -16.83 -10.23 -16.31
C ALA A 291 -17.15 -8.73 -16.35
N PRO A 292 -18.37 -8.36 -16.81
CA PRO A 292 -18.86 -7.01 -16.60
C PRO A 292 -18.96 -6.75 -15.09
N LEU A 293 -18.64 -5.53 -14.68
CA LEU A 293 -18.85 -5.04 -13.33
C LEU A 293 -20.33 -5.21 -13.01
N ALA A 294 -20.65 -6.14 -12.11
CA ALA A 294 -22.02 -6.36 -11.69
C ALA A 294 -22.57 -5.06 -11.10
N ARG A 295 -23.80 -4.68 -11.49
CA ARG A 295 -24.55 -3.61 -10.82
C ARG A 295 -24.73 -4.02 -9.36
N GLN A 296 -23.84 -3.58 -8.48
CA GLN A 296 -24.21 -3.47 -7.08
C GLN A 296 -25.23 -2.34 -6.99
N PRO A 297 -26.40 -2.55 -6.38
CA PRO A 297 -27.24 -1.44 -5.96
C PRO A 297 -26.35 -0.48 -5.19
N THR A 298 -26.42 0.81 -5.53
CA THR A 298 -25.77 1.91 -4.82
C THR A 298 -26.37 2.07 -3.42
N THR A 299 -26.20 1.07 -2.57
CA THR A 299 -25.89 1.35 -1.18
C THR A 299 -24.43 1.79 -1.21
N ALA A 300 -24.18 3.08 -0.97
CA ALA A 300 -22.83 3.53 -0.64
C ALA A 300 -22.24 2.49 0.31
N PRO A 301 -21.10 1.84 -0.01
CA PRO A 301 -20.55 0.84 0.88
C PRO A 301 -20.48 1.49 2.25
N ALA A 302 -21.13 0.86 3.24
CA ALA A 302 -21.07 1.33 4.63
C ALA A 302 -19.60 1.65 4.89
N ALA A 303 -19.32 2.91 5.26
CA ALA A 303 -17.95 3.39 5.35
C ALA A 303 -17.14 2.34 6.12
N ALA A 304 -16.11 1.79 5.48
CA ALA A 304 -15.33 0.71 6.09
C ALA A 304 -14.97 1.16 7.51
N PRO A 305 -15.31 0.35 8.53
CA PRO A 305 -15.24 0.82 9.91
C PRO A 305 -13.78 0.92 10.39
N VAL A 306 -12.85 0.42 9.58
CA VAL A 306 -11.40 0.69 9.62
C VAL A 306 -10.98 1.30 8.27
N VAL A 307 -10.17 2.35 8.31
CA VAL A 307 -9.56 2.99 7.15
C VAL A 307 -8.06 3.05 7.37
N VAL A 308 -7.28 2.36 6.55
CA VAL A 308 -5.82 2.32 6.66
C VAL A 308 -5.17 3.04 5.48
N SER A 309 -4.20 3.92 5.78
CA SER A 309 -3.29 4.55 4.83
C SER A 309 -1.87 4.06 5.12
N LEU A 310 -1.26 3.38 4.15
CA LEU A 310 0.10 2.84 4.24
C LEU A 310 1.03 3.55 3.24
N PRO A 311 2.33 3.65 3.56
CA PRO A 311 3.37 3.92 2.58
C PRO A 311 3.42 2.87 1.48
N ASP A 312 3.93 3.23 0.30
CA ASP A 312 4.01 2.33 -0.86
C ASP A 312 4.72 1.01 -0.56
N GLU A 313 5.82 1.11 0.18
CA GLU A 313 6.64 -0.02 0.64
C GLU A 313 5.86 -1.01 1.53
N ASP A 314 4.86 -0.52 2.27
CA ASP A 314 4.10 -1.29 3.27
C ASP A 314 2.77 -1.82 2.73
N GLU A 315 2.40 -1.50 1.48
CA GLU A 315 1.05 -1.79 0.95
C GLU A 315 0.76 -3.28 0.72
N GLY A 316 1.79 -4.11 0.64
CA GLY A 316 1.62 -5.55 0.74
C GLY A 316 1.04 -5.99 2.09
N GLU A 317 1.30 -5.25 3.16
CA GLU A 317 0.83 -5.56 4.50
C GLU A 317 -0.60 -5.07 4.77
N ARG A 318 -1.27 -4.45 3.79
CA ARG A 318 -2.62 -3.88 3.97
C ARG A 318 -3.60 -4.85 4.60
N SER A 319 -3.71 -6.07 4.06
CA SER A 319 -4.64 -7.07 4.61
C SER A 319 -4.32 -7.41 6.06
N PHE A 320 -3.03 -7.56 6.38
CA PHE A 320 -2.59 -7.84 7.75
C PHE A 320 -2.92 -6.67 8.69
N VAL A 321 -2.62 -5.43 8.28
CA VAL A 321 -2.89 -4.23 9.09
C VAL A 321 -4.40 -4.00 9.26
N ASP A 322 -5.20 -4.21 8.22
CA ASP A 322 -6.67 -4.12 8.26
C ASP A 322 -7.25 -5.16 9.24
N ASP A 323 -6.72 -6.40 9.22
CA ASP A 323 -7.12 -7.48 10.12
C ASP A 323 -6.72 -7.20 11.57
N VAL A 324 -5.50 -6.71 11.82
CA VAL A 324 -5.06 -6.27 13.15
C VAL A 324 -5.96 -5.14 13.65
N MET A 325 -6.15 -4.10 12.86
CA MET A 325 -6.97 -2.95 13.25
C MET A 325 -8.41 -3.36 13.59
N SER A 326 -9.05 -4.18 12.76
CA SER A 326 -10.43 -4.63 12.97
C SER A 326 -10.53 -5.51 14.22
N ARG A 327 -9.61 -6.48 14.36
CA ARG A 327 -9.55 -7.39 15.51
C ARG A 327 -9.34 -6.63 16.82
N GLU A 328 -8.33 -5.75 16.88
CA GLU A 328 -8.01 -5.00 18.10
C GLU A 328 -9.14 -4.02 18.45
N ARG A 329 -9.77 -3.37 17.45
CA ARG A 329 -10.91 -2.49 17.68
C ARG A 329 -12.07 -3.24 18.33
N ASP A 330 -12.47 -4.37 17.75
CA ASP A 330 -13.66 -5.10 18.21
C ASP A 330 -13.42 -5.76 19.56
N ASP A 331 -12.20 -6.25 19.79
CA ASP A 331 -11.80 -6.83 21.08
C ASP A 331 -11.75 -5.78 22.19
N LEU A 332 -11.19 -4.61 21.91
CA LEU A 332 -11.09 -3.55 22.89
C LEU A 332 -12.46 -2.95 23.23
N ALA A 333 -13.37 -2.83 22.25
CA ALA A 333 -14.74 -2.40 22.49
C ALA A 333 -15.47 -3.32 23.48
N ARG A 334 -15.31 -4.64 23.33
CA ARG A 334 -15.83 -5.63 24.30
C ARG A 334 -15.17 -5.48 25.67
N THR A 335 -13.84 -5.38 25.69
CA THR A 335 -13.04 -5.26 26.93
C THR A 335 -13.44 -4.03 27.75
N LEU A 336 -13.62 -2.89 27.09
CA LEU A 336 -14.01 -1.63 27.73
C LEU A 336 -15.52 -1.54 27.99
N SER A 337 -16.31 -2.47 27.45
CA SER A 337 -17.78 -2.42 27.43
C SER A 337 -18.29 -1.08 26.88
N VAL A 338 -17.80 -0.71 25.70
CA VAL A 338 -18.20 0.49 24.94
C VAL A 338 -18.58 0.09 23.52
N ALA A 339 -19.32 0.95 22.82
CA ALA A 339 -19.56 0.73 21.39
C ALA A 339 -18.23 0.88 20.61
N ALA A 340 -17.96 -0.04 19.68
CA ALA A 340 -16.84 0.11 18.76
C ALA A 340 -17.03 1.42 17.98
N PRO A 341 -15.98 2.25 17.81
CA PRO A 341 -16.07 3.45 17.00
C PRO A 341 -16.59 3.06 15.61
N PRO A 342 -17.59 3.77 15.07
CA PRO A 342 -18.17 3.44 13.77
C PRO A 342 -17.15 3.56 12.63
N ARG A 343 -16.07 4.33 12.87
CA ARG A 343 -14.95 4.48 11.97
C ARG A 343 -13.68 4.79 12.76
N VAL A 344 -12.60 4.11 12.40
CA VAL A 344 -11.24 4.42 12.86
C VAL A 344 -10.33 4.59 11.66
N THR A 345 -9.54 5.66 11.64
CA THR A 345 -8.53 5.90 10.61
C THR A 345 -7.14 5.62 11.19
N LEU A 346 -6.33 4.86 10.47
CA LEU A 346 -4.92 4.62 10.74
C LEU A 346 -4.08 5.15 9.57
N ARG A 347 -3.03 5.92 9.88
CA ARG A 347 -1.98 6.34 8.96
C ARG A 347 -0.62 5.83 9.45
N VAL A 348 0.02 5.01 8.64
CA VAL A 348 1.43 4.65 8.83
C VAL A 348 2.29 5.64 8.04
N HIS A 349 3.34 6.15 8.68
CA HIS A 349 4.23 7.13 8.06
C HIS A 349 5.44 6.45 7.40
N PRO A 350 5.89 6.89 6.21
CA PRO A 350 7.03 6.29 5.50
C PRO A 350 8.36 6.50 6.24
N THR A 351 8.48 7.57 7.04
CA THR A 351 9.69 7.87 7.81
C THR A 351 9.35 8.34 9.22
N THR A 352 10.32 8.22 10.13
CA THR A 352 10.24 8.87 11.46
C THR A 352 10.03 10.38 11.33
N THR A 353 10.68 11.03 10.36
CA THR A 353 10.57 12.47 10.16
C THR A 353 9.16 12.90 9.74
N SER A 354 8.51 12.18 8.81
CA SER A 354 7.12 12.47 8.43
C SER A 354 6.15 12.28 9.60
N PHE A 355 6.40 11.29 10.46
CA PHE A 355 5.62 11.09 11.68
C PHE A 355 5.79 12.28 12.64
N GLU A 356 7.03 12.70 12.93
CA GLU A 356 7.31 13.82 13.83
C GLU A 356 6.67 15.12 13.32
N GLN A 357 6.79 15.41 12.02
CA GLN A 357 6.21 16.59 11.39
C GLN A 357 4.68 16.60 11.45
N SER A 358 4.04 15.44 11.25
CA SER A 358 2.58 15.34 11.20
C SER A 358 1.93 15.30 12.58
N THR A 359 2.65 14.82 13.59
CA THR A 359 2.10 14.59 14.94
C THR A 359 2.63 15.54 16.00
N GLY A 360 3.76 16.20 15.76
CA GLY A 360 4.50 16.96 16.77
C GLY A 360 5.09 16.09 17.88
N ARG A 361 5.04 14.75 17.74
CA ARG A 361 5.57 13.80 18.72
C ARG A 361 7.00 13.38 18.37
N PRO A 362 7.87 13.12 19.35
CA PRO A 362 9.25 12.75 19.09
C PRO A 362 9.35 11.32 18.51
N TRP A 363 10.37 11.04 17.70
CA TRP A 363 10.57 9.76 17.00
C TRP A 363 10.58 8.50 17.89
N PHE A 364 10.77 8.64 19.20
CA PHE A 364 10.77 7.52 20.14
C PHE A 364 9.36 7.12 20.61
N THR A 365 8.31 7.88 20.31
CA THR A 365 6.92 7.42 20.46
C THR A 365 6.53 6.56 19.26
N SER A 366 5.93 5.39 19.50
CA SER A 366 5.61 4.42 18.45
C SER A 366 4.33 4.76 17.68
N GLY A 367 3.43 5.52 18.30
CA GLY A 367 2.18 5.99 17.72
C GLY A 367 1.67 7.24 18.44
N ALA A 368 0.63 7.85 17.88
CA ALA A 368 -0.10 8.96 18.47
C ALA A 368 -1.49 9.09 17.86
N VAL A 369 -2.46 9.59 18.63
CA VAL A 369 -3.77 10.05 18.11
C VAL A 369 -3.71 11.55 17.83
N VAL A 370 -4.00 11.95 16.60
CA VAL A 370 -4.11 13.36 16.16
C VAL A 370 -5.43 13.54 15.44
N ASN A 371 -6.26 14.47 15.89
CA ASN A 371 -7.59 14.72 15.32
C ASN A 371 -8.49 13.47 15.20
N GLY A 372 -8.33 12.51 16.12
CA GLY A 372 -9.08 11.25 16.12
C GLY A 372 -8.54 10.19 15.15
N GLU A 373 -7.43 10.46 14.47
CA GLU A 373 -6.72 9.51 13.60
C GLU A 373 -5.51 8.92 14.31
N LEU A 374 -5.29 7.63 14.15
CA LEU A 374 -4.09 6.95 14.63
C LEU A 374 -2.97 7.23 13.64
N HIS A 375 -1.84 7.71 14.14
CA HIS A 375 -0.61 7.86 13.39
C HIS A 375 0.44 6.94 13.95
N LEU A 376 1.12 6.19 13.10
CA LEU A 376 2.16 5.23 13.49
C LEU A 376 3.50 5.56 12.81
N LEU A 377 4.60 5.23 13.51
CA LEU A 377 5.92 5.13 12.90
C LEU A 377 5.93 4.17 11.70
N PRO A 378 6.99 4.18 10.86
CA PRO A 378 7.14 3.23 9.77
C PRO A 378 6.92 1.79 10.22
N LEU A 379 6.18 1.01 9.42
CA LEU A 379 5.75 -0.34 9.79
C LEU A 379 6.95 -1.24 10.11
N ALA A 380 8.01 -1.14 9.30
CA ALA A 380 9.27 -1.83 9.52
C ALA A 380 9.87 -1.56 10.92
N SER A 381 9.84 -0.30 11.40
CA SER A 381 10.34 0.06 12.74
C SER A 381 9.51 -0.56 13.86
N LEU A 382 8.19 -0.64 13.69
CA LEU A 382 7.29 -1.24 14.68
C LEU A 382 7.41 -2.76 14.71
N ARG A 383 7.64 -3.39 13.55
CA ARG A 383 7.85 -4.83 13.42
C ARG A 383 9.18 -5.28 14.01
N GLU A 384 10.28 -4.58 13.70
CA GLU A 384 11.61 -4.87 14.25
C GLU A 384 11.60 -4.86 15.79
N ARG A 385 10.83 -3.94 16.38
CA ARG A 385 10.65 -3.84 17.83
C ARG A 385 9.62 -4.84 18.39
N GLY A 386 8.85 -5.52 17.53
CA GLY A 386 7.77 -6.42 17.94
C GLY A 386 6.62 -5.72 18.67
N VAL A 387 6.34 -4.45 18.35
CA VAL A 387 5.37 -3.62 19.10
C VAL A 387 4.12 -3.21 18.32
N LEU A 388 4.02 -3.51 17.03
CA LEU A 388 2.94 -3.04 16.16
C LEU A 388 1.53 -3.23 16.74
N GLU A 389 1.16 -4.47 17.07
CA GLU A 389 -0.19 -4.77 17.58
C GLU A 389 -0.47 -4.04 18.90
N ARG A 390 0.51 -4.04 19.81
CA ARG A 390 0.42 -3.34 21.09
C ARG A 390 0.26 -1.83 20.89
N THR A 391 0.98 -1.24 19.93
CA THR A 391 0.88 0.18 19.60
C THR A 391 -0.49 0.52 19.00
N ILE A 392 -0.98 -0.26 18.04
CA ILE A 392 -2.34 -0.11 17.49
C ILE A 392 -3.38 -0.14 18.62
N ARG A 393 -3.27 -1.14 19.50
CA ARG A 393 -4.19 -1.30 20.62
C ARG A 393 -4.10 -0.13 21.61
N HIS A 394 -2.89 0.35 21.93
CA HIS A 394 -2.67 1.53 22.78
C HIS A 394 -3.38 2.78 22.25
N GLU A 395 -3.20 3.09 20.96
CA GLU A 395 -3.84 4.27 20.37
C GLU A 395 -5.38 4.11 20.25
N LEU A 396 -5.87 2.89 20.02
CA LEU A 396 -7.31 2.61 20.04
C LEU A 396 -7.94 2.87 21.41
N VAL A 397 -7.21 2.61 22.52
CA VAL A 397 -7.71 2.95 23.87
C VAL A 397 -7.93 4.45 24.00
N HIS A 398 -7.00 5.27 23.52
CA HIS A 398 -7.16 6.72 23.52
C HIS A 398 -8.43 7.13 22.77
N VAL A 399 -8.67 6.60 21.57
CA VAL A 399 -9.90 6.89 20.79
C VAL A 399 -11.17 6.46 21.52
N MET A 400 -11.21 5.24 22.08
CA MET A 400 -12.42 4.69 22.70
C MET A 400 -12.75 5.27 24.08
N THR A 401 -11.74 5.76 24.78
CA THR A 401 -11.90 6.28 26.15
C THR A 401 -11.96 7.81 26.20
N ASP A 402 -11.68 8.53 25.11
CA ASP A 402 -11.60 10.00 25.10
C ASP A 402 -12.85 10.69 25.65
N SER A 403 -14.05 10.19 25.33
CA SER A 403 -15.31 10.76 25.83
C SER A 403 -15.46 10.72 27.36
N VAL A 404 -14.74 9.82 28.03
CA VAL A 404 -14.77 9.62 29.48
C VAL A 404 -13.49 10.13 30.15
N LEU A 405 -12.33 9.81 29.58
CA LEU A 405 -11.01 10.07 30.16
C LEU A 405 -10.30 11.29 29.56
N GLY A 406 -10.78 11.87 28.45
CA GLY A 406 -10.08 12.95 27.74
C GLY A 406 -9.78 14.20 28.58
N ARG A 407 -10.59 14.44 29.62
CA ARG A 407 -10.39 15.54 30.60
C ARG A 407 -9.71 15.11 31.90
N ARG A 408 -9.31 13.85 32.03
CA ARG A 408 -8.54 13.34 33.19
C ARG A 408 -7.07 13.71 33.04
N PRO A 409 -6.29 13.70 34.15
CA PRO A 409 -4.84 13.86 34.07
C PRO A 409 -4.21 12.89 33.07
N LEU A 410 -3.13 13.31 32.42
CA LEU A 410 -2.48 12.51 31.38
C LEU A 410 -2.03 11.15 31.89
N TRP A 411 -1.59 11.04 33.15
CA TRP A 411 -1.23 9.75 33.73
C TRP A 411 -2.41 8.76 33.78
N VAL A 412 -3.66 9.23 33.92
CA VAL A 412 -4.84 8.37 33.89
C VAL A 412 -5.06 7.85 32.47
N ARG A 413 -4.96 8.75 31.49
CA ARG A 413 -5.18 8.44 30.07
C ARG A 413 -4.13 7.47 29.54
N GLU A 414 -2.85 7.78 29.75
CA GLU A 414 -1.73 6.90 29.38
C GLU A 414 -1.72 5.63 30.23
N GLY A 415 -2.09 5.71 31.51
CA GLY A 415 -2.20 4.54 32.37
C GLY A 415 -3.26 3.55 31.87
N ALA A 416 -4.43 4.05 31.44
CA ALA A 416 -5.47 3.26 30.79
C ALA A 416 -4.97 2.66 29.48
N ALA A 417 -4.33 3.47 28.63
CA ALA A 417 -3.84 3.04 27.32
C ALA A 417 -2.83 1.89 27.45
N VAL A 418 -1.84 2.01 28.33
CA VAL A 418 -0.86 0.95 28.58
C VAL A 418 -1.53 -0.27 29.24
N TYR A 419 -2.43 -0.07 30.19
CA TYR A 419 -3.12 -1.16 30.89
C TYR A 419 -3.97 -2.03 29.95
N PHE A 420 -4.76 -1.41 29.07
CA PHE A 420 -5.63 -2.12 28.15
C PHE A 420 -4.95 -2.56 26.85
N ALA A 421 -3.77 -2.00 26.53
CA ALA A 421 -2.93 -2.46 25.42
C ALA A 421 -2.30 -3.85 25.69
N GLU A 422 -2.20 -4.27 26.95
CA GLU A 422 -1.74 -5.61 27.32
C GLU A 422 -2.91 -6.60 27.35
N ARG A 423 -2.77 -7.72 26.64
CA ARG A 423 -3.81 -8.77 26.60
C ARG A 423 -3.88 -9.57 27.89
N THR A 424 -2.73 -9.81 28.52
CA THR A 424 -2.63 -10.43 29.84
C THR A 424 -2.39 -9.35 30.88
N GLN A 425 -3.37 -9.16 31.77
CA GLN A 425 -3.23 -8.26 32.91
C GLN A 425 -2.40 -8.97 33.98
N GLU A 426 -1.07 -8.95 33.84
CA GLU A 426 -0.20 -9.38 34.93
C GLU A 426 -0.38 -8.42 36.12
N PRO A 427 -0.45 -8.97 37.36
CA PRO A 427 -0.53 -8.14 38.55
C PRO A 427 0.62 -7.13 38.54
N PRO A 428 0.35 -5.85 38.87
CA PRO A 428 1.35 -4.82 38.71
C PRO A 428 2.60 -5.21 39.53
N PRO A 429 3.82 -5.07 38.98
CA PRO A 429 5.01 -5.14 39.81
C PRO A 429 4.82 -4.13 40.94
N THR A 430 5.17 -4.49 42.17
CA THR A 430 5.06 -3.61 43.34
C THR A 430 6.21 -2.62 43.36
N PRO A 431 5.97 -1.34 43.01
CA PRO A 431 6.61 -0.28 43.76
C PRO A 431 5.58 0.67 44.35
N ARG A 432 5.86 1.12 45.59
CA ARG A 432 5.22 2.26 46.28
C ARG A 432 5.42 3.61 45.56
N ALA A 433 5.75 3.61 44.27
CA ALA A 433 6.05 4.81 43.50
C ALA A 433 4.80 5.65 43.25
N ALA A 434 4.94 6.97 43.42
CA ALA A 434 3.92 7.95 43.09
C ALA A 434 3.58 7.89 41.59
N CYS A 435 2.34 8.30 41.26
CA CYS A 435 1.92 8.44 39.87
C CYS A 435 2.76 9.52 39.18
N PRO A 436 3.07 9.37 37.88
CA PRO A 436 3.83 10.37 37.16
C PRO A 436 3.00 11.67 37.06
N SER A 437 3.70 12.79 37.04
CA SER A 437 3.09 14.06 36.65
C SER A 437 2.85 14.10 35.14
N ASP A 438 1.91 14.92 34.70
CA ASP A 438 1.64 15.13 33.28
C ASP A 438 2.87 15.68 32.54
N ALA A 439 3.70 16.48 33.22
CA ALA A 439 4.95 17.02 32.66
C ALA A 439 5.96 15.91 32.31
N GLU A 440 6.06 14.85 33.12
CA GLU A 440 6.95 13.71 32.86
C GLU A 440 6.52 12.90 31.63
N LEU A 441 5.22 12.90 31.32
CA LEU A 441 4.65 12.22 30.15
C LEU A 441 4.66 13.10 28.90
N LEU A 442 4.43 14.41 29.03
CA LEU A 442 4.44 15.37 27.91
C LEU A 442 5.85 15.73 27.45
N HIS A 443 6.80 15.84 28.39
CA HIS A 443 8.15 16.33 28.13
C HIS A 443 9.21 15.37 28.69
N PRO A 444 9.24 14.10 28.23
CA PRO A 444 10.21 13.14 28.70
C PRO A 444 11.63 13.53 28.27
N VAL A 445 12.57 13.53 29.22
CA VAL A 445 13.98 13.86 28.97
C VAL A 445 14.76 12.74 28.26
N SER A 446 14.21 11.53 28.20
CA SER A 446 14.78 10.37 27.50
C SER A 446 13.74 9.27 27.26
N ILE A 447 14.08 8.28 26.42
CA ILE A 447 13.27 7.07 26.19
C ILE A 447 13.07 6.29 27.50
N GLY A 448 14.11 6.18 28.32
CA GLY A 448 14.04 5.51 29.61
C GLY A 448 13.13 6.25 30.60
N ALA A 449 13.16 7.59 30.60
CA ALA A 449 12.27 8.41 31.42
C ALA A 449 10.80 8.24 30.99
N LEU A 450 10.51 8.25 29.68
CA LEU A 450 9.16 8.00 29.17
C LEU A 450 8.67 6.59 29.52
N SER A 451 9.52 5.58 29.33
CA SER A 451 9.18 4.18 29.67
C SER A 451 8.88 4.01 31.15
N ASN A 452 9.67 4.66 32.03
CA ASN A 452 9.42 4.66 33.47
C ASN A 452 8.10 5.38 33.83
N ALA A 453 7.84 6.55 33.23
CA ALA A 453 6.61 7.29 33.42
C ALA A 453 5.38 6.46 33.01
N TYR A 454 5.41 5.81 31.83
CA TYR A 454 4.36 4.89 31.40
C TYR A 454 4.16 3.70 32.35
N ALA A 455 5.24 3.08 32.83
CA ALA A 455 5.15 1.98 33.79
C ALA A 455 4.47 2.42 35.11
N ARG A 456 4.82 3.62 35.63
CA ARG A 456 4.17 4.17 36.82
C ARG A 456 2.71 4.56 36.57
N ALA A 457 2.40 5.14 35.41
CA ALA A 457 1.03 5.45 35.00
C ALA A 457 0.16 4.18 34.98
N ARG A 458 0.63 3.12 34.32
CA ARG A 458 -0.01 1.79 34.31
C ARG A 458 -0.21 1.26 35.73
N ALA A 459 0.83 1.29 36.57
CA ALA A 459 0.76 0.78 37.94
C ALA A 459 -0.26 1.55 38.79
N CYS A 460 -0.33 2.87 38.66
CA CYS A 460 -1.34 3.68 39.33
C CYS A 460 -2.76 3.36 38.86
N PHE A 461 -2.95 3.23 37.55
CA PHE A 461 -4.23 2.88 36.97
C PHE A 461 -4.68 1.48 37.44
N ALA A 462 -3.80 0.48 37.33
CA ALA A 462 -4.04 -0.89 37.77
C ALA A 462 -4.42 -0.98 39.26
N ARG A 463 -3.77 -0.19 40.14
CA ARG A 463 -4.13 -0.14 41.56
C ARG A 463 -5.55 0.36 41.79
N GLN A 464 -6.01 1.33 41.01
CA GLN A 464 -7.38 1.84 41.13
C GLN A 464 -8.40 0.79 40.68
N ILE A 465 -8.12 0.07 39.58
CA ILE A 465 -8.94 -1.06 39.12
C ILE A 465 -8.97 -2.19 40.16
N ALA A 466 -7.81 -2.57 40.71
CA ALA A 466 -7.71 -3.61 41.73
C ALA A 466 -8.43 -3.25 43.05
N ALA A 467 -8.59 -1.95 43.34
CA ALA A 467 -9.40 -1.45 44.45
C ALA A 467 -10.91 -1.46 44.16
N GLY A 468 -11.34 -2.06 43.05
CA GLY A 468 -12.75 -2.21 42.66
C GLY A 468 -13.33 -1.02 41.90
N LYS A 469 -12.52 -0.02 41.51
CA LYS A 469 -13.03 1.08 40.70
C LYS A 469 -13.23 0.64 39.25
N SER A 470 -14.32 1.10 38.65
CA SER A 470 -14.48 1.10 37.20
C SER A 470 -13.41 2.00 36.57
N TRP A 471 -12.93 1.63 35.39
CA TRP A 471 -11.97 2.44 34.63
C TRP A 471 -12.50 3.86 34.35
N ARG A 472 -13.83 4.02 34.28
CA ARG A 472 -14.53 5.31 34.08
C ARG A 472 -14.38 6.27 35.26
N ASP A 473 -14.13 5.72 36.45
CA ASP A 473 -14.10 6.44 37.71
C ASP A 473 -12.68 6.72 38.20
N VAL A 474 -11.65 6.31 37.44
CA VAL A 474 -10.26 6.62 37.74
C VAL A 474 -10.02 8.12 37.51
N LYS A 475 -9.37 8.76 38.48
CA LYS A 475 -9.10 10.21 38.52
C LYS A 475 -7.67 10.47 38.92
#